data_AF-A0A919QLL1-F1
#
_entry.id   AF-A0A919QLL1-F1
#
_cell.length_a   1.000
_cell.length_b   1.000
_cell.length_c   1.000
_cell.angle_alpha   90.00
_cell.angle_beta   90.00
_cell.angle_gamma   90.00
#
_symmetry.space_group_name_H-M   'P 1'
#
loop_
_entity.id
_entity.type
_entity.pdbx_description
1 polymer ?
#
loop_
_entity_poly.entity_id
_entity_poly.type
_entity_poly.pdbx_seq_one_letter_code
_entity_poly.pdbx_strand_id
1 'polypeptide(L)' 'MSDHGVSIETIADLVGHAGTRVTEAVYRLQLRPEITKGAEAMNIIFSDNPQQESA' A
#
# COMPACT_ATOMS: atom_id res chain seq x y z
N MET A 1 8.28 -5.09 2.91
CA MET A 1 8.00 -4.73 1.51
C MET A 1 6.75 -3.87 1.49
N SER A 2 6.72 -2.79 0.72
CA SER A 2 5.50 -1.99 0.55
C SER A 2 4.45 -2.74 -0.28
N ASP A 3 3.19 -2.31 -0.24
CA ASP A 3 2.08 -2.91 -0.99
C ASP A 3 2.29 -2.85 -2.51
N HIS A 4 3.20 -2.01 -2.99
CA HIS A 4 3.55 -1.88 -4.41
C HIS A 4 4.88 -2.58 -4.76
N GLY A 5 5.37 -3.48 -3.91
CA GLY A 5 6.60 -4.25 -4.17
C GLY A 5 7.90 -3.48 -4.00
N VAL A 6 7.86 -2.23 -3.52
CA VAL A 6 9.06 -1.42 -3.25
C VAL A 6 9.63 -1.80 -1.88
N SER A 7 10.96 -1.91 -1.79
CA SER A 7 11.60 -2.19 -0.50
C SER A 7 11.46 -0.98 0.44
N ILE A 8 11.32 -1.23 1.74
CA ILE A 8 11.16 -0.13 2.71
C ILE A 8 12.47 0.65 2.87
N GLU A 9 13.61 -0.01 2.65
CA GLU A 9 14.95 0.57 2.61
C GLU A 9 15.04 1.62 1.50
N THR A 10 14.57 1.29 0.29
CA THR A 10 14.56 2.23 -0.85
C THR A 10 13.75 3.49 -0.55
N ILE A 11 12.60 3.32 0.12
CA ILE A 11 11.74 4.44 0.50
C ILE A 11 12.42 5.27 1.61
N ALA A 12 13.05 4.62 2.60
CA ALA A 12 13.77 5.29 3.67
C ALA A 12 14.94 6.12 3.13
N ASP A 13 15.73 5.57 2.20
CA ASP A 13 16.84 6.26 1.55
C ASP A 13 16.35 7.46 0.73
N LEU A 14 15.27 7.29 -0.06
CA LEU A 14 14.69 8.34 -0.88
C LEU A 14 14.26 9.57 -0.06
N VAL A 15 13.66 9.34 1.11
CA VAL A 15 13.16 10.42 1.98
C VAL A 15 14.20 10.91 2.98
N GLY A 16 15.44 10.39 2.93
CA GLY A 16 16.55 10.81 3.77
C GLY A 16 16.48 10.32 5.23
N HIS A 17 15.76 9.24 5.49
CA HIS A 17 15.75 8.63 6.81
C HIS A 17 17.05 7.87 7.07
N ALA A 18 17.61 7.99 8.27
CA ALA A 18 18.79 7.25 8.70
C ALA A 18 18.58 5.72 8.84
N GLY A 19 17.39 5.21 8.51
CA GLY A 19 17.01 3.81 8.57
C GLY A 19 15.50 3.62 8.36
N THR A 20 15.04 2.37 8.33
CA THR A 20 13.65 2.03 7.95
C THR A 20 12.60 2.34 9.02
N ARG A 21 13.01 2.52 10.28
CA ARG A 21 12.10 2.51 11.45
C ARG A 21 10.95 3.52 11.35
N VAL A 22 11.23 4.74 10.89
CA VAL A 22 10.22 5.79 10.72
C VAL A 22 9.31 5.49 9.54
N THR A 23 9.89 5.11 8.39
CA THR A 23 9.14 4.72 7.19
C THR A 23 8.19 3.56 7.47
N GLU A 24 8.65 2.54 8.20
CA GLU A 24 7.83 1.40 8.60
C GLU A 24 6.70 1.79 9.56
N ALA A 25 6.97 2.70 10.51
CA ALA A 25 5.96 3.14 11.47
C ALA A 25 4.82 3.89 10.76
N VAL A 26 5.16 4.83 9.87
CA VAL A 26 4.19 5.55 9.05
C VAL A 26 3.42 4.59 8.14
N TYR A 27 4.14 3.66 7.48
CA TYR A 27 3.51 2.66 6.63
C TYR A 27 2.49 1.80 7.38
N ARG A 28 2.89 1.21 8.52
CA ARG A 28 2.03 0.31 9.29
C ARG A 28 0.83 1.03 9.93
N LEU A 29 1.03 2.23 10.47
CA LEU A 29 0.02 2.91 11.27
C LEU A 29 -0.94 3.77 10.45
N GLN A 30 -0.47 4.40 9.37
CA GLN A 30 -1.24 5.39 8.64
C GLN A 30 -1.57 4.97 7.20
N LEU A 31 -0.61 4.42 6.45
CA LEU A 31 -0.82 4.14 5.03
C LEU A 31 -1.55 2.81 4.79
N ARG A 32 -1.14 1.73 5.47
CA ARG A 32 -1.74 0.40 5.29
C ARG A 32 -3.26 0.37 5.53
N PRO A 33 -3.80 1.01 6.59
CA PRO A 33 -5.26 1.06 6.79
C PRO A 33 -6.00 1.76 5.66
N GLU A 34 -5.49 2.90 5.17
CA GLU A 34 -6.14 3.66 4.10
C GLU A 34 -6.05 2.96 2.75
N ILE A 35 -4.91 2.32 2.43
CA ILE A 35 -4.76 1.50 1.23
C ILE A 35 -5.76 0.33 1.27
N THR A 36 -5.85 -0.36 2.41
CA THR A 36 -6.78 -1.49 2.59
C THR A 36 -8.23 -1.03 2.40
N LYS A 37 -8.62 0.06 3.07
CA LYS A 37 -9.96 0.64 2.97
C LYS A 37 -10.29 1.11 1.54
N GLY A 38 -9.32 1.71 0.86
CA GLY A 38 -9.45 2.10 -0.55
C GLY A 38 -9.68 0.88 -1.44
N ALA A 39 -8.93 -0.20 -1.24
CA ALA A 39 -9.11 -1.44 -1.99
C ALA A 39 -10.48 -2.09 -1.75
N GLU A 40 -10.97 -2.12 -0.50
CA GLU A 40 -12.31 -2.61 -0.17
C GLU A 40 -13.41 -1.77 -0.85
N ALA A 41 -13.27 -0.43 -0.82
CA ALA A 41 -14.21 0.47 -1.49
C ALA A 41 -14.22 0.26 -3.01
N MET A 42 -13.03 0.09 -3.62
CA MET A 42 -12.94 -0.22 -5.05
C MET A 42 -13.56 -1.58 -5.37
N ASN A 43 -13.36 -2.59 -4.52
CA ASN A 43 -14.00 -3.88 -4.70
C ASN A 43 -15.52 -3.73 -4.73
N ILE A 44 -16.12 -2.94 -3.82
CA ILE A 44 -17.58 -2.67 -3.80
C ILE A 44 -18.03 -1.95 -5.08
N ILE A 45 -17.31 -0.90 -5.50
CA ILE A 45 -17.65 -0.12 -6.70
C ILE A 45 -17.63 -1.00 -7.96
N PHE A 46 -16.66 -1.92 -8.05
CA PHE A 46 -16.48 -2.79 -9.21
C PHE A 46 -17.08 -4.19 -9.04
N SER A 47 -17.77 -4.47 -7.92
CA SER A 47 -18.38 -5.79 -7.62
C SER A 47 -19.42 -6.24 -8.64
N ASP A 48 -20.06 -5.29 -9.34
CA ASP A 48 -21.12 -5.55 -10.33
C ASP A 48 -20.59 -5.58 -11.77
N ASN A 49 -19.27 -5.62 -11.99
CA ASN A 49 -18.69 -5.68 -13.34
C ASN A 49 -18.13 -7.09 -13.64
N PRO A 50 -18.95 -8.03 -14.18
CA PRO A 50 -18.60 -9.44 -14.35
C PRO A 50 -17.53 -9.74 -15.42
N GLN A 51 -16.70 -8.78 -15.81
CA GLN A 51 -15.69 -8.92 -16.87
C GLN A 51 -14.24 -8.92 -16.37
N GLN A 52 -14.00 -8.97 -15.06
CA GLN A 52 -12.64 -9.04 -14.50
C GLN A 52 -12.39 -10.34 -13.71
N GLU A 53 -12.76 -11.48 -14.30
CA GLU A 53 -12.29 -12.81 -13.86
C GLU A 53 -11.77 -13.59 -15.08
N SER A 54 -10.78 -13.03 -15.79
CA SER A 54 -9.89 -13.79 -16.68
C SER A 54 -8.73 -12.92 -17.16
N ALA A 55 -7.61 -12.98 -16.42
CA ALA A 55 -6.27 -12.71 -16.94
C ALA A 55 -5.26 -13.51 -16.14
#